data_AF-A0A9N8E2H2-F1
#
_entry.id   AF-A0A9N8E2H2-F1
#
_cell.length_a   1.000
_cell.length_b   1.000
_cell.length_c   1.000
_cell.angle_alpha   90.00
_cell.angle_beta   90.00
_cell.angle_gamma   90.00
#
_symmetry.space_group_name_H-M   'P 1'
#
loop_
_entity.id
_entity.type
_entity.pdbx_description
1 polymer ?
#
loop_
_entity_poly.entity_id
_entity_poly.type
_entity_poly.pdbx_seq_one_letter_code
_entity_poly.pdbx_strand_id
1 'polypeptide(L)'
;MIGINMMGFVRSVLSFLGFLAAIDHVLAQNDVKKINANNVPMFGAPYYHHIPWKEFPEDEGLIADSFREPIVLQPGISIGGQSAKVGVSLVYQLTAGTDSSALCQIMDSSGAVVCSRTFDMDSQHETVTICVTPTAPFSNLVVLCTVSTNNIGCFSEDMTVQVEQRGAVAMKDLSTGDRIMVEPARHDQPPVYQSVYGFGHYHPSVPMEYLQIYTYDSPRTALELSASHLIYAKGHSEPIRADQLQNGDLLLRSSLSDHHRSDYNTTVLYTEIVRIDRANRDGAYLPLTSAGTIVVNGIYTSAYVSISEVAPDIVERLPWFSASEQDLFHWWLAPYRMACLSNNQLCRAVTAFDDEGVLQWLNWGKDLAKFGNRQTPWVQGVGLSVTFAWLLIWIVLEQIFLYRWLQAIMPWLVLASYYAWQRCCCQSPKQTGKSLRQQPPKLKSQ
;
A
#
# COMPACT_ATOMS: atom_id res chain seq x y z
N MET A 1 19.22 30.71 -9.23
CA MET A 1 18.68 30.78 -7.85
C MET A 1 17.18 30.78 -7.94
N ILE A 2 16.56 29.63 -7.74
CA ILE A 2 15.14 29.55 -7.44
C ILE A 2 15.11 29.42 -5.92
N GLY A 3 14.92 30.54 -5.24
CA GLY A 3 14.61 30.51 -3.82
C GLY A 3 13.23 29.87 -3.70
N ILE A 4 13.17 28.59 -3.37
CA ILE A 4 11.90 27.92 -3.08
C ILE A 4 11.37 28.63 -1.83
N ASN A 5 10.34 29.44 -2.03
CA ASN A 5 9.66 30.13 -0.95
C ASN A 5 9.01 29.05 -0.08
N MET A 6 9.62 28.74 1.06
CA MET A 6 9.15 27.70 1.98
C MET A 6 7.72 27.96 2.45
N MET A 7 7.29 29.23 2.53
CA MET A 7 5.89 29.58 2.80
C MET A 7 4.96 29.32 1.60
N GLY A 8 5.46 29.47 0.38
CA GLY A 8 4.74 29.07 -0.84
C GLY A 8 4.56 27.55 -0.91
N PHE A 9 5.58 26.79 -0.51
CA PHE A 9 5.52 25.33 -0.40
C PHE A 9 4.52 24.88 0.66
N VAL A 10 4.58 25.45 1.87
CA VAL A 10 3.59 25.18 2.93
C VAL A 10 2.17 25.52 2.47
N ARG A 11 1.98 26.63 1.73
CA ARG A 11 0.67 26.95 1.14
C ARG A 11 0.22 25.96 0.07
N SER A 12 1.11 25.49 -0.79
CA SER A 12 0.76 24.46 -1.79
C SER A 12 0.42 23.12 -1.13
N VAL A 13 1.15 22.73 -0.07
CA VAL A 13 0.83 21.54 0.73
C VAL A 13 -0.52 21.71 1.43
N LEU A 14 -0.79 22.86 2.06
CA LEU A 14 -2.08 23.13 2.70
C LEU A 14 -3.25 23.22 1.69
N SER A 15 -3.04 23.80 0.52
CA SER A 15 -4.04 23.81 -0.57
C SER A 15 -4.30 22.42 -1.11
N PHE A 16 -3.28 21.57 -1.21
CA PHE A 16 -3.43 20.17 -1.60
C PHE A 16 -4.14 19.37 -0.51
N LEU A 17 -3.80 19.55 0.77
CA LEU A 17 -4.56 18.99 1.89
C LEU A 17 -6.03 19.45 1.89
N GLY A 18 -6.30 20.70 1.47
CA GLY A 18 -7.66 21.20 1.25
C GLY A 18 -8.38 20.55 0.07
N PHE A 19 -7.68 20.28 -1.04
CA PHE A 19 -8.21 19.51 -2.17
C PHE A 19 -8.47 18.04 -1.78
N LEU A 20 -7.59 17.44 -0.98
CA LEU A 20 -7.77 16.09 -0.44
C LEU A 20 -8.95 16.03 0.53
N ALA A 21 -9.11 17.03 1.41
CA ALA A 21 -10.29 17.15 2.28
C ALA A 21 -11.59 17.32 1.45
N ALA A 22 -11.52 17.95 0.27
CA ALA A 22 -12.65 18.01 -0.65
C ALA A 22 -12.94 16.65 -1.31
N ILE A 23 -11.92 15.85 -1.62
CA ILE A 23 -12.10 14.46 -2.07
C ILE A 23 -12.75 13.63 -0.96
N ASP A 24 -12.25 13.72 0.28
CA ASP A 24 -12.84 13.05 1.45
C ASP A 24 -14.32 13.44 1.62
N HIS A 25 -14.64 14.74 1.46
CA HIS A 25 -16.01 15.21 1.50
C HIS A 25 -16.87 14.64 0.35
N VAL A 26 -16.32 14.51 -0.86
CA VAL A 26 -17.01 13.90 -2.00
C VAL A 26 -17.18 12.38 -1.83
N LEU A 27 -16.18 11.69 -1.27
CA LEU A 27 -16.27 10.27 -0.93
C LEU A 27 -17.34 10.06 0.15
N ALA A 28 -17.31 10.85 1.23
CA ALA A 28 -18.33 10.82 2.29
C ALA A 28 -19.74 11.17 1.78
N GLN A 29 -19.87 12.12 0.84
CA GLN A 29 -21.17 12.46 0.24
C GLN A 29 -21.73 11.35 -0.68
N ASN A 30 -20.86 10.56 -1.31
CA ASN A 30 -21.29 9.45 -2.15
C ASN A 30 -21.75 8.24 -1.32
N ASP A 31 -21.20 8.02 -0.13
CA ASP A 31 -21.70 7.00 0.82
C ASP A 31 -23.06 7.39 1.46
N VAL A 32 -23.38 8.68 1.55
CA VAL A 32 -24.65 9.16 2.14
C VAL A 32 -25.83 9.10 1.16
N LYS A 33 -25.64 8.78 -0.13
CA LYS A 33 -26.76 8.48 -1.05
C LYS A 33 -27.34 7.09 -0.81
N LYS A 34 -27.81 6.83 0.42
CA LYS A 34 -28.89 5.89 0.68
C LYS A 34 -30.14 6.39 -0.04
N ILE A 35 -30.51 5.67 -1.10
CA ILE A 35 -31.77 5.86 -1.81
C ILE A 35 -32.91 5.73 -0.79
N ASN A 36 -33.59 6.85 -0.52
CA ASN A 36 -34.83 6.87 0.27
C ASN A 36 -35.90 6.10 -0.52
N ALA A 37 -36.19 4.87 -0.10
CA ALA A 37 -37.05 3.91 -0.79
C ALA A 37 -38.57 4.24 -0.72
N ASN A 38 -38.95 5.48 -0.40
CA ASN A 38 -40.35 5.83 -0.14
C ASN A 38 -41.12 6.46 -1.30
N ASN A 39 -40.56 6.54 -2.52
CA ASN A 39 -41.30 7.07 -3.68
C ASN A 39 -40.98 6.33 -4.98
N VAL A 40 -41.57 5.14 -5.15
CA VAL A 40 -41.73 4.51 -6.47
C VAL A 40 -43.21 4.22 -6.68
N PRO A 41 -43.83 4.68 -7.79
CA PRO A 41 -45.24 4.41 -8.07
C PRO A 41 -45.45 2.92 -8.35
N MET A 42 -46.43 2.32 -7.67
CA MET A 42 -46.89 0.96 -7.89
C MET A 42 -47.39 0.78 -9.33
N PHE A 43 -46.69 -0.05 -10.11
CA PHE A 43 -47.23 -0.70 -11.29
C PHE A 43 -47.01 -2.21 -11.18
N GLY A 44 -48.11 -2.97 -11.16
CA GLY A 44 -48.23 -4.39 -11.48
C GLY A 44 -47.44 -5.37 -10.60
N ALA A 45 -48.09 -5.96 -9.60
CA ALA A 45 -47.54 -7.09 -8.85
C ALA A 45 -47.55 -8.38 -9.71
N PRO A 46 -46.42 -9.11 -9.84
CA PRO A 46 -46.45 -10.53 -10.18
C PRO A 46 -46.57 -11.38 -8.91
N TYR A 47 -47.28 -12.50 -9.04
CA TYR A 47 -47.49 -13.52 -8.01
C TYR A 47 -46.18 -14.06 -7.44
N TYR A 48 -46.05 -14.07 -6.10
CA TYR A 48 -44.94 -14.70 -5.38
C TYR A 48 -45.36 -16.09 -4.89
N HIS A 49 -44.57 -17.12 -5.20
CA HIS A 49 -44.62 -18.39 -4.47
C HIS A 49 -43.78 -18.27 -3.20
N HIS A 50 -44.42 -18.33 -2.04
CA HIS A 50 -43.73 -18.50 -0.76
C HIS A 50 -43.16 -19.93 -0.68
N ILE A 51 -41.83 -20.05 -0.61
CA ILE A 51 -41.13 -21.29 -0.26
C ILE A 51 -41.03 -21.34 1.28
N PRO A 52 -41.34 -22.47 1.94
CA PRO A 52 -41.29 -22.56 3.39
C PRO A 52 -39.84 -22.50 3.92
N TRP A 53 -39.68 -21.75 5.00
CA TRP A 53 -38.46 -21.63 5.80
C TRP A 53 -38.03 -22.98 6.39
N LYS A 54 -36.71 -23.20 6.47
CA LYS A 54 -36.11 -24.26 7.28
C LYS A 54 -35.14 -23.60 8.26
N GLU A 55 -35.57 -23.47 9.51
CA GLU A 55 -34.73 -23.02 10.62
C GLU A 55 -33.72 -24.13 10.98
N PHE A 56 -32.48 -23.74 11.26
CA PHE A 56 -31.48 -24.59 11.91
C PHE A 56 -31.38 -24.17 13.39
N PRO A 57 -31.09 -25.08 14.32
CA PRO A 57 -31.12 -24.79 15.76
C PRO A 57 -30.05 -23.78 16.17
N GLU A 58 -30.39 -22.85 17.07
CA GLU A 58 -29.56 -21.74 17.57
C GLU A 58 -28.44 -22.14 18.56
N ASP A 59 -28.22 -23.44 18.81
CA ASP A 59 -27.41 -23.90 19.95
C ASP A 59 -26.07 -24.58 19.56
N GLU A 60 -25.29 -24.02 18.63
CA GLU A 60 -23.84 -24.27 18.57
C GLU A 60 -23.11 -23.00 18.11
N GLY A 61 -22.35 -22.38 19.01
CA GLY A 61 -21.50 -21.22 18.70
C GLY A 61 -20.37 -21.62 17.76
N LEU A 62 -20.57 -21.38 16.46
CA LEU A 62 -19.55 -21.55 15.43
C LEU A 62 -18.65 -20.30 15.40
N ILE A 63 -17.48 -20.44 16.03
CA ILE A 63 -16.33 -19.56 15.82
C ILE A 63 -15.93 -19.66 14.35
N ALA A 64 -15.50 -18.54 13.76
CA ALA A 64 -15.17 -18.37 12.34
C ALA A 64 -14.00 -19.26 11.86
N ASP A 65 -14.20 -20.57 11.83
CA ASP A 65 -13.40 -21.51 11.06
C ASP A 65 -14.17 -21.78 9.77
N SER A 66 -13.71 -21.16 8.68
CA SER A 66 -13.94 -21.53 7.27
C SER A 66 -15.24 -22.29 6.95
N PHE A 67 -16.15 -21.71 6.15
CA PHE A 67 -17.15 -22.49 5.41
C PHE A 67 -16.42 -23.47 4.46
N ARG A 68 -16.02 -24.64 4.96
CA ARG A 68 -15.35 -25.70 4.18
C ARG A 68 -16.34 -26.58 3.44
N GLU A 69 -17.63 -26.47 3.73
CA GLU A 69 -18.66 -27.22 3.02
C GLU A 69 -19.45 -26.33 2.06
N PRO A 70 -19.45 -26.62 0.74
CA PRO A 70 -20.27 -25.90 -0.22
C PRO A 70 -21.75 -26.05 0.14
N ILE A 71 -22.49 -24.94 0.20
CA ILE A 71 -23.95 -24.99 0.33
C ILE A 71 -24.49 -25.49 -1.02
N VAL A 72 -24.87 -26.77 -1.06
CA VAL A 72 -25.51 -27.38 -2.23
C VAL A 72 -27.00 -27.10 -2.16
N LEU A 73 -27.50 -26.20 -3.01
CA LEU A 73 -28.94 -26.02 -3.20
C LEU A 73 -29.51 -27.30 -3.80
N GLN A 74 -30.48 -27.93 -3.13
CA GLN A 74 -31.05 -29.20 -3.59
C GLN A 74 -31.71 -29.06 -4.98
N PRO A 75 -31.56 -30.07 -5.86
CA PRO A 75 -32.23 -30.08 -7.15
C PRO A 75 -33.74 -30.22 -6.95
N GLY A 76 -34.51 -29.21 -7.37
CA GLY A 76 -35.97 -29.24 -7.24
C GLY A 76 -36.71 -28.00 -7.72
N ILE A 77 -36.03 -26.88 -7.95
CA ILE A 77 -36.69 -25.66 -8.46
C ILE A 77 -36.60 -25.63 -9.98
N SER A 78 -37.58 -26.24 -10.65
CA SER A 78 -37.82 -26.05 -12.08
C SER A 78 -38.45 -24.67 -12.28
N ILE A 79 -37.66 -23.73 -12.81
CA ILE A 79 -38.13 -22.38 -13.09
C ILE A 79 -38.49 -22.35 -14.57
N GLY A 80 -39.77 -22.54 -14.87
CA GLY A 80 -40.28 -22.54 -16.24
C GLY A 80 -40.10 -21.16 -16.88
N GLY A 81 -39.09 -21.02 -17.75
CA GLY A 81 -38.98 -19.99 -18.80
C GLY A 81 -39.00 -18.51 -18.38
N GLN A 82 -39.06 -18.19 -17.09
CA GLN A 82 -39.06 -16.82 -16.57
C GLN A 82 -37.84 -16.59 -15.70
N SER A 83 -37.28 -15.38 -15.77
CA SER A 83 -36.15 -14.92 -14.97
C SER A 83 -36.45 -15.12 -13.48
N ALA A 84 -35.77 -16.05 -12.81
CA ALA A 84 -35.86 -16.17 -11.37
C ALA A 84 -34.75 -15.36 -10.70
N LYS A 85 -35.12 -14.62 -9.65
CA LYS A 85 -34.18 -14.09 -8.69
C LYS A 85 -34.01 -15.12 -7.58
N VAL A 86 -32.80 -15.65 -7.44
CA VAL A 86 -32.43 -16.45 -6.27
C VAL A 86 -31.84 -15.50 -5.25
N GLY A 87 -32.55 -15.26 -4.15
CA GLY A 87 -32.00 -14.54 -3.00
C GLY A 87 -31.19 -15.51 -2.14
N VAL A 88 -29.92 -15.18 -1.87
CA VAL A 88 -29.09 -15.94 -0.92
C VAL A 88 -28.83 -15.02 0.26
N SER A 89 -29.50 -15.25 1.38
CA SER A 89 -29.21 -14.51 2.60
C SER A 89 -28.05 -15.18 3.32
N LEU A 90 -26.90 -14.52 3.35
CA LEU A 90 -25.75 -14.93 4.15
C LEU A 90 -25.89 -14.27 5.52
N VAL A 91 -26.10 -15.08 6.55
CA VAL A 91 -25.97 -14.63 7.94
C VAL A 91 -24.59 -15.05 8.39
N TYR A 92 -23.76 -14.08 8.75
CA TYR A 92 -22.43 -14.31 9.27
C TYR A 92 -22.27 -13.49 10.55
N GLN A 93 -21.58 -14.03 11.53
CA GLN A 93 -21.32 -13.36 12.80
C GLN A 93 -19.87 -12.92 12.79
N LEU A 94 -19.61 -11.63 12.50
CA LEU A 94 -18.25 -11.08 12.64
C LEU A 94 -17.98 -10.77 14.10
N THR A 95 -16.80 -11.17 14.56
CA THR A 95 -16.12 -10.47 15.64
C THR A 95 -15.90 -9.02 15.20
N ALA A 96 -16.41 -8.07 15.99
CA ALA A 96 -16.31 -6.65 15.68
C ALA A 96 -14.84 -6.22 15.51
N GLY A 97 -14.54 -5.47 14.44
CA GLY A 97 -13.25 -4.80 14.26
C GLY A 97 -12.31 -5.35 13.19
N THR A 98 -12.76 -6.24 12.29
CA THR A 98 -11.95 -6.65 11.13
C THR A 98 -12.62 -6.15 9.84
N ASP A 99 -11.99 -5.19 9.14
CA ASP A 99 -12.36 -4.89 7.75
C ASP A 99 -12.19 -6.17 6.93
N SER A 100 -13.28 -6.89 6.72
CA SER A 100 -13.28 -8.18 6.04
C SER A 100 -14.04 -8.02 4.74
N SER A 101 -13.45 -8.43 3.63
CA SER A 101 -14.19 -8.52 2.37
C SER A 101 -14.55 -9.97 2.12
N ALA A 102 -15.81 -10.24 1.82
CA ALA A 102 -16.25 -11.58 1.41
C ALA A 102 -16.42 -11.61 -0.10
N LEU A 103 -15.70 -12.51 -0.78
CA LEU A 103 -15.98 -12.85 -2.17
C LEU A 103 -16.93 -14.04 -2.19
N CYS A 104 -18.14 -13.86 -2.70
CA CYS A 104 -19.03 -14.96 -3.00
C CYS A 104 -19.10 -15.22 -4.50
N GLN A 105 -18.89 -16.47 -4.87
CA GLN A 105 -19.00 -16.97 -6.24
C GLN A 105 -20.12 -18.00 -6.32
N ILE A 106 -20.94 -17.89 -7.36
CA ILE A 106 -21.89 -18.92 -7.77
C ILE A 106 -21.25 -19.67 -8.93
N MET A 107 -21.07 -20.98 -8.76
CA MET A 107 -20.55 -21.87 -9.79
C MET A 107 -21.66 -22.78 -10.31
N ASP A 108 -21.60 -23.11 -11.60
CA ASP A 108 -22.45 -24.16 -12.17
C ASP A 108 -21.87 -25.57 -11.91
N SER A 109 -22.56 -26.60 -12.40
CA SER A 109 -22.13 -28.00 -12.26
C SER A 109 -20.81 -28.33 -12.97
N SER A 110 -20.30 -27.46 -13.85
CA SER A 110 -18.99 -27.60 -14.49
C SER A 110 -17.86 -26.94 -13.69
N GLY A 111 -18.20 -26.21 -12.62
CA GLY A 111 -17.25 -25.40 -11.85
C GLY A 111 -17.03 -24.01 -12.44
N ALA A 112 -17.75 -23.62 -13.49
CA ALA A 112 -17.62 -22.29 -14.08
C ALA A 112 -18.34 -21.25 -13.21
N VAL A 113 -17.67 -20.14 -12.92
CA VAL A 113 -18.24 -19.02 -12.15
C VAL A 113 -19.30 -18.31 -13.00
N VAL A 114 -20.57 -18.48 -12.62
CA VAL A 114 -21.73 -17.84 -13.24
C VAL A 114 -21.89 -16.41 -12.77
N CYS A 115 -21.56 -16.15 -11.50
CA CYS A 115 -21.62 -14.82 -10.90
C CYS A 115 -20.63 -14.72 -9.75
N SER A 116 -19.96 -13.57 -9.61
CA SER A 116 -19.17 -13.25 -8.41
C SER A 116 -19.56 -11.88 -7.89
N ARG A 117 -19.51 -11.73 -6.56
CA ARG A 117 -19.71 -10.44 -5.90
C ARG A 117 -18.85 -10.36 -4.65
N THR A 118 -18.21 -9.22 -4.47
CA THR A 118 -17.48 -8.85 -3.26
C THR A 118 -18.37 -8.01 -2.34
N PHE A 119 -18.26 -8.25 -1.04
CA PHE A 119 -18.95 -7.50 0.02
C PHE A 119 -17.91 -6.93 0.95
N ASP A 120 -17.99 -5.64 1.25
CA ASP A 120 -17.30 -5.05 2.40
C ASP A 120 -18.16 -5.38 3.63
N MET A 121 -17.66 -6.19 4.56
CA MET A 121 -18.44 -6.70 5.68
C MET A 121 -18.49 -5.69 6.86
N ASP A 122 -18.79 -4.43 6.57
CA ASP A 122 -18.78 -3.33 7.56
C ASP A 122 -20.00 -3.34 8.50
N SER A 123 -20.99 -4.22 8.25
CA SER A 123 -22.22 -4.29 9.05
C SER A 123 -22.60 -5.73 9.37
N GLN A 124 -23.08 -5.97 10.59
CA GLN A 124 -23.35 -7.32 11.11
C GLN A 124 -24.45 -8.10 10.37
N HIS A 125 -25.17 -7.47 9.42
CA HIS A 125 -26.24 -8.12 8.66
C HIS A 125 -26.34 -7.49 7.27
N GLU A 126 -25.95 -8.21 6.23
CA GLU A 126 -26.19 -7.79 4.84
C GLU A 126 -26.92 -8.89 4.05
N THR A 127 -28.15 -8.62 3.61
CA THR A 127 -28.88 -9.53 2.74
C THR A 127 -28.44 -9.34 1.30
N VAL A 128 -27.76 -10.32 0.75
CA VAL A 128 -27.24 -10.26 -0.62
C VAL A 128 -28.26 -10.83 -1.60
N THR A 129 -28.67 -10.02 -2.57
CA THR A 129 -29.39 -10.53 -3.75
C THR A 129 -28.42 -10.72 -4.89
N ILE A 130 -28.26 -11.96 -5.38
CA ILE A 130 -27.44 -12.28 -6.56
C ILE A 130 -28.39 -12.53 -7.73
N CYS A 131 -28.28 -11.73 -8.80
CA CYS A 131 -29.12 -11.90 -9.97
C CYS A 131 -28.50 -12.96 -10.89
N VAL A 132 -29.13 -14.14 -10.98
CA VAL A 132 -28.81 -15.12 -12.02
C VAL A 132 -29.73 -14.87 -13.20
N THR A 133 -29.19 -14.41 -14.33
CA THR A 133 -29.94 -14.38 -15.60
C THR A 133 -29.93 -15.78 -16.20
N PRO A 134 -31.08 -16.47 -16.32
CA PRO A 134 -31.09 -17.81 -16.88
C PRO A 134 -30.90 -17.72 -18.40
N THR A 135 -29.72 -18.07 -18.89
CA THR A 135 -29.54 -18.44 -20.30
C THR A 135 -29.64 -19.95 -20.50
N ALA A 136 -29.54 -20.76 -19.43
CA ALA A 136 -29.68 -22.21 -19.47
C ALA A 136 -30.27 -22.77 -18.15
N PRO A 137 -30.94 -23.94 -18.17
CA PRO A 137 -31.33 -24.65 -16.96
C PRO A 137 -30.09 -25.18 -16.23
N PHE A 138 -29.86 -24.71 -15.00
CA PHE A 138 -28.81 -25.23 -14.13
C PHE A 138 -29.41 -26.29 -13.21
N SER A 139 -28.80 -27.48 -13.14
CA SER A 139 -29.25 -28.57 -12.28
C SER A 139 -28.70 -28.47 -10.86
N ASN A 140 -27.50 -27.90 -10.69
CA ASN A 140 -26.84 -27.68 -9.40
C ASN A 140 -26.07 -26.35 -9.46
N LEU A 141 -26.31 -25.46 -8.49
CA LEU A 141 -25.51 -24.27 -8.27
C LEU A 141 -24.79 -24.42 -6.92
N VAL A 142 -23.50 -24.13 -6.91
CA VAL A 142 -22.68 -24.11 -5.69
C VAL A 142 -22.37 -22.65 -5.37
N VAL A 143 -22.70 -22.23 -4.15
CA VAL A 143 -22.28 -20.92 -3.63
C VAL A 143 -21.05 -21.14 -2.76
N LEU A 144 -19.94 -20.50 -3.13
CA LEU A 144 -18.69 -20.50 -2.37
C LEU A 144 -18.43 -19.07 -1.91
N CYS A 145 -18.41 -18.84 -0.61
CA CYS A 145 -18.06 -17.55 -0.03
C CYS A 145 -16.75 -17.69 0.73
N THR A 146 -15.74 -16.94 0.31
CA THR A 146 -14.47 -16.82 1.01
C THR A 146 -14.43 -15.47 1.69
N VAL A 147 -14.29 -15.48 3.01
CA VAL A 147 -14.00 -14.28 3.78
C VAL A 147 -12.49 -14.06 3.72
N SER A 148 -12.08 -12.94 3.11
CA SER A 148 -10.73 -12.42 3.24
C SER A 148 -10.79 -11.38 4.34
N THR A 149 -10.18 -11.66 5.48
CA THR A 149 -9.74 -10.56 6.35
C THR A 149 -8.83 -9.68 5.50
N ASN A 150 -8.97 -8.36 5.55
CA ASN A 150 -7.97 -7.48 4.94
C ASN A 150 -6.64 -7.76 5.63
N ASN A 151 -5.87 -8.69 5.09
CA ASN A 151 -4.57 -9.05 5.62
C ASN A 151 -3.61 -7.96 5.15
N ILE A 152 -3.59 -6.86 5.92
CA ILE A 152 -2.62 -5.80 5.74
C ILE A 152 -1.26 -6.41 6.03
N GLY A 153 -0.46 -6.55 4.98
CA GLY A 153 0.67 -7.45 5.02
C GLY A 153 1.76 -7.05 6.01
N CYS A 154 2.31 -8.06 6.69
CA CYS A 154 3.21 -7.88 7.82
C CYS A 154 4.11 -9.10 8.01
N PHE A 155 5.14 -8.91 8.84
CA PHE A 155 5.91 -9.98 9.45
C PHE A 155 5.36 -10.36 10.83
N SER A 156 5.56 -11.61 11.24
CA SER A 156 5.26 -12.07 12.60
C SER A 156 6.28 -11.53 13.62
N GLU A 157 5.92 -11.53 14.90
CA GLU A 157 6.76 -10.99 15.97
C GLU A 157 8.15 -11.63 16.14
N ASP A 158 8.26 -12.93 15.84
CA ASP A 158 9.48 -13.73 16.04
C ASP A 158 10.43 -13.70 14.84
N MET A 159 10.03 -13.02 13.74
CA MET A 159 10.93 -12.79 12.62
C MET A 159 12.11 -11.94 13.04
N THR A 160 13.28 -12.18 12.45
CA THR A 160 14.51 -11.50 12.84
C THR A 160 15.08 -10.65 11.71
N VAL A 161 15.64 -9.51 12.09
CA VAL A 161 16.40 -8.60 11.23
C VAL A 161 17.79 -8.41 11.80
N GLN A 162 18.77 -8.13 10.95
CA GLN A 162 20.11 -7.79 11.41
C GLN A 162 20.19 -6.29 11.68
N VAL A 163 20.27 -5.92 12.95
CA VAL A 163 20.48 -4.54 13.41
C VAL A 163 21.98 -4.27 13.53
N GLU A 164 22.43 -3.16 12.97
CA GLU A 164 23.82 -2.72 13.03
C GLU A 164 24.32 -2.69 14.48
N GLN A 165 25.46 -3.34 14.76
CA GLN A 165 26.07 -3.50 16.09
C GLN A 165 25.29 -4.36 17.12
N ARG A 166 24.03 -4.71 16.87
CA ARG A 166 23.21 -5.56 17.76
C ARG A 166 23.04 -7.00 17.25
N GLY A 167 23.28 -7.24 15.96
CA GLY A 167 23.10 -8.55 15.34
C GLY A 167 21.62 -8.86 15.11
N ALA A 168 21.24 -10.14 15.23
CA ALA A 168 19.86 -10.56 15.03
C ALA A 168 18.94 -10.02 16.14
N VAL A 169 17.88 -9.30 15.75
CA VAL A 169 16.86 -8.73 16.65
C VAL A 169 15.50 -9.14 16.12
N ALA A 170 14.60 -9.57 17.01
CA ALA A 170 13.22 -9.93 16.67
C ALA A 170 12.40 -8.69 16.26
N MET A 171 11.38 -8.86 15.41
CA MET A 171 10.53 -7.77 14.93
C MET A 171 9.86 -7.02 16.08
N LYS A 172 9.42 -7.74 17.13
CA LYS A 172 8.84 -7.13 18.34
C LYS A 172 9.78 -6.21 19.12
N ASP A 173 11.09 -6.45 19.01
CA ASP A 173 12.13 -5.69 19.70
C ASP A 173 12.77 -4.61 18.79
N LEU A 174 12.28 -4.50 17.55
CA LEU A 174 12.74 -3.52 16.58
C LEU A 174 12.14 -2.15 16.88
N SER A 175 12.96 -1.10 16.85
CA SER A 175 12.54 0.27 17.13
C SER A 175 12.81 1.21 15.98
N THR A 176 12.00 2.26 15.84
CA THR A 176 12.30 3.37 14.93
C THR A 176 13.66 3.98 15.29
N GLY A 177 14.50 4.18 14.28
CA GLY A 177 15.88 4.64 14.42
C GLY A 177 16.91 3.52 14.35
N ASP A 178 16.53 2.27 14.64
CA ASP A 178 17.42 1.11 14.46
C ASP A 178 17.87 1.03 13.00
N ARG A 179 19.16 0.79 12.79
CA ARG A 179 19.75 0.65 11.45
C ARG A 179 19.78 -0.83 11.10
N ILE A 180 18.94 -1.25 10.16
CA ILE A 180 18.80 -2.65 9.78
C ILE A 180 19.38 -2.93 8.40
N MET A 181 19.77 -4.18 8.18
CA MET A 181 20.25 -4.63 6.89
C MET A 181 19.14 -4.57 5.84
N VAL A 182 19.46 -3.96 4.71
CA VAL A 182 18.60 -3.85 3.53
C VAL A 182 19.29 -4.44 2.31
N GLU A 183 18.57 -4.56 1.20
CA GLU A 183 19.17 -4.95 -0.08
C GLU A 183 20.21 -3.91 -0.54
N PRO A 184 21.45 -4.31 -0.86
CA PRO A 184 22.43 -3.40 -1.43
C PRO A 184 22.02 -3.01 -2.85
N ALA A 185 22.34 -1.77 -3.27
CA ALA A 185 22.03 -1.29 -4.62
C ALA A 185 22.70 -2.11 -5.74
N ARG A 186 23.75 -2.86 -5.40
CA ARG A 186 24.37 -3.87 -6.25
C ARG A 186 24.76 -5.08 -5.40
N HIS A 187 24.54 -6.28 -5.92
CA HIS A 187 24.84 -7.51 -5.18
C HIS A 187 26.33 -7.76 -4.89
N ASP A 188 27.23 -7.01 -5.53
CA ASP A 188 28.68 -7.03 -5.28
C ASP A 188 29.12 -6.09 -4.16
N GLN A 189 28.20 -5.31 -3.59
CA GLN A 189 28.50 -4.37 -2.51
C GLN A 189 28.40 -5.02 -1.13
N PRO A 190 29.14 -4.49 -0.14
CA PRO A 190 28.96 -4.90 1.23
C PRO A 190 27.53 -4.63 1.71
N PRO A 191 27.10 -5.34 2.78
CA PRO A 191 25.81 -5.13 3.43
C PRO A 191 25.56 -3.65 3.72
N VAL A 192 24.39 -3.18 3.33
CA VAL A 192 23.97 -1.80 3.58
C VAL A 192 23.00 -1.79 4.74
N TYR A 193 23.26 -0.92 5.72
CA TYR A 193 22.38 -0.71 6.87
C TYR A 193 21.67 0.65 6.74
N GLN A 194 20.36 0.66 6.97
CA GLN A 194 19.53 1.86 6.88
C GLN A 194 18.57 1.95 8.06
N SER A 195 18.26 3.17 8.48
CA SER A 195 17.35 3.41 9.59
C SER A 195 15.91 3.01 9.25
N VAL A 196 15.26 2.32 10.18
CA VAL A 196 13.81 2.18 10.24
C VAL A 196 13.24 3.55 10.58
N TYR A 197 12.55 4.20 9.63
CA TYR A 197 12.02 5.55 9.84
C TYR A 197 10.60 5.56 10.41
N GLY A 198 9.95 4.40 10.47
CA GLY A 198 8.61 4.22 11.03
C GLY A 198 8.10 2.79 10.76
N PHE A 199 6.84 2.56 11.09
CA PHE A 199 6.12 1.32 10.80
C PHE A 199 4.89 1.65 9.95
N GLY A 200 4.63 0.85 8.92
CA GLY A 200 3.42 0.91 8.11
C GLY A 200 2.24 0.21 8.79
N HIS A 201 2.52 -0.79 9.62
CA HIS A 201 1.57 -1.50 10.48
C HIS A 201 2.34 -1.91 11.74
N TYR A 202 1.82 -1.55 12.90
CA TYR A 202 2.35 -1.92 14.22
C TYR A 202 1.18 -2.21 15.17
N HIS A 203 0.86 -3.49 15.33
CA HIS A 203 -0.20 -3.93 16.23
C HIS A 203 0.22 -5.20 16.98
N PRO A 204 0.87 -5.11 18.16
CA PRO A 204 1.49 -6.25 18.85
C PRO A 204 0.54 -7.36 19.33
N SER A 205 -0.76 -7.11 19.38
CA SER A 205 -1.75 -8.03 19.96
C SER A 205 -2.83 -8.50 18.99
N VAL A 206 -2.73 -8.15 17.69
CA VAL A 206 -3.74 -8.57 16.71
C VAL A 206 -3.42 -9.99 16.25
N PRO A 207 -4.39 -10.93 16.29
CA PRO A 207 -4.20 -12.25 15.70
C PRO A 207 -4.23 -12.14 14.17
N MET A 208 -3.22 -12.69 13.50
CA MET A 208 -3.13 -12.72 12.04
C MET A 208 -2.69 -14.09 11.52
N GLU A 209 -3.09 -14.42 10.30
CA GLU A 209 -2.61 -15.60 9.58
C GLU A 209 -1.32 -15.25 8.80
N TYR A 210 -0.30 -16.09 8.95
CA TYR A 210 0.98 -15.99 8.26
C TYR A 210 1.23 -17.23 7.40
N LEU A 211 1.86 -17.02 6.25
CA LEU A 211 2.54 -18.08 5.52
C LEU A 211 3.86 -18.39 6.25
N GLN A 212 4.12 -19.67 6.53
CA GLN A 212 5.38 -20.16 7.06
C GLN A 212 6.19 -20.78 5.91
N ILE A 213 7.15 -20.01 5.39
CA ILE A 213 7.99 -20.43 4.26
C ILE A 213 9.28 -21.05 4.79
N TYR A 214 9.44 -22.36 4.61
CA TYR A 214 10.65 -23.09 4.95
C TYR A 214 11.54 -23.22 3.71
N THR A 215 12.82 -22.91 3.89
CA THR A 215 13.82 -22.99 2.82
C THR A 215 14.77 -24.15 3.05
N TYR A 216 15.45 -24.59 2.00
CA TYR A 216 16.45 -25.68 2.07
C TYR A 216 17.54 -25.38 3.11
N ASP A 217 17.97 -24.11 3.20
CA ASP A 217 19.00 -23.68 4.14
C ASP A 217 18.49 -23.51 5.57
N SER A 218 17.18 -23.40 5.78
CA SER A 218 16.56 -23.19 7.09
C SER A 218 15.29 -24.03 7.25
N PRO A 219 15.40 -25.38 7.25
CA PRO A 219 14.24 -26.27 7.24
C PRO A 219 13.44 -26.27 8.56
N ARG A 220 13.99 -25.66 9.62
CA ARG A 220 13.36 -25.58 10.96
C ARG A 220 12.88 -24.19 11.34
N THR A 221 13.35 -23.15 10.66
CA THR A 221 13.02 -21.76 10.95
C THR A 221 12.36 -21.19 9.72
N ALA A 222 11.04 -21.01 9.80
CA ALA A 222 10.29 -20.41 8.71
C ALA A 222 10.57 -18.91 8.61
N LEU A 223 10.49 -18.39 7.39
CA LEU A 223 10.17 -17.00 7.17
C LEU A 223 8.64 -16.86 7.26
N GLU A 224 8.15 -16.04 8.19
CA GLU A 224 6.73 -15.84 8.48
C GLU A 224 6.28 -14.43 8.07
N LEU A 225 5.41 -14.37 7.06
CA LEU A 225 4.80 -13.15 6.54
C LEU A 225 3.39 -13.44 6.02
N SER A 226 2.54 -12.41 6.01
CA SER A 226 1.20 -12.49 5.44
C SER A 226 1.23 -12.82 3.93
N ALA A 227 0.13 -13.36 3.43
CA ALA A 227 -0.08 -13.70 2.01
C ALA A 227 0.19 -12.54 1.02
N SER A 228 -0.20 -11.31 1.37
CA SER A 228 -0.12 -10.12 0.52
C SER A 228 1.26 -9.44 0.53
N HIS A 229 2.19 -9.87 1.39
CA HIS A 229 3.50 -9.22 1.53
C HIS A 229 4.38 -9.47 0.30
N LEU A 230 5.15 -8.47 -0.12
CA LEU A 230 5.98 -8.54 -1.32
C LEU A 230 7.37 -9.15 -1.04
N ILE A 231 7.78 -10.13 -1.84
CA ILE A 231 9.02 -10.90 -1.67
C ILE A 231 9.76 -11.09 -3.00
N TYR A 232 11.10 -11.08 -2.94
CA TYR A 232 11.95 -11.21 -4.12
C TYR A 232 12.22 -12.68 -4.44
N ALA A 233 11.72 -13.12 -5.60
CA ALA A 233 11.90 -14.47 -6.13
C ALA A 233 12.63 -14.45 -7.47
N LYS A 234 13.39 -15.51 -7.77
CA LYS A 234 14.12 -15.68 -9.02
C LYS A 234 13.15 -15.71 -10.21
N GLY A 235 13.53 -15.04 -11.30
CA GLY A 235 12.72 -14.98 -12.52
C GLY A 235 11.74 -13.81 -12.56
N HIS A 236 11.66 -13.03 -11.48
CA HIS A 236 10.90 -11.79 -11.41
C HIS A 236 11.86 -10.61 -11.28
N SER A 237 11.62 -9.55 -12.06
CA SER A 237 12.37 -8.29 -11.94
C SER A 237 11.93 -7.47 -10.73
N GLU A 238 10.70 -7.72 -10.26
CA GLU A 238 10.03 -6.99 -9.18
C GLU A 238 9.56 -8.00 -8.14
N PRO A 239 9.40 -7.60 -6.87
CA PRO A 239 8.91 -8.50 -5.84
C PRO A 239 7.45 -8.87 -6.11
N ILE A 240 7.10 -10.11 -5.79
CA ILE A 240 5.77 -10.70 -5.99
C ILE A 240 5.10 -10.95 -4.65
N ARG A 241 3.80 -11.22 -4.64
CA ARG A 241 3.11 -11.60 -3.39
C ARG A 241 3.60 -12.95 -2.90
N ALA A 242 3.64 -13.11 -1.58
CA ALA A 242 4.08 -14.35 -0.96
C ALA A 242 3.14 -15.54 -1.20
N ASP A 243 1.84 -15.30 -1.40
CA ASP A 243 0.89 -16.35 -1.75
C ASP A 243 0.96 -16.84 -3.20
N GLN A 244 1.78 -16.19 -4.03
CA GLN A 244 2.10 -16.68 -5.37
C GLN A 244 3.25 -17.70 -5.37
N LEU A 245 3.97 -17.82 -4.26
CA LEU A 245 5.09 -18.74 -4.11
C LEU A 245 4.64 -20.19 -4.03
N GLN A 246 5.47 -21.08 -4.56
CA GLN A 246 5.27 -22.52 -4.56
C GLN A 246 6.54 -23.24 -4.08
N ASN A 247 6.38 -24.49 -3.65
CA ASN A 247 7.52 -25.35 -3.35
C ASN A 247 8.38 -25.52 -4.62
N GLY A 248 9.70 -25.39 -4.49
CA GLY A 248 10.65 -25.39 -5.59
C GLY A 248 11.01 -23.99 -6.11
N ASP A 249 10.27 -22.94 -5.74
CA ASP A 249 10.65 -21.57 -6.08
C ASP A 249 11.94 -21.16 -5.36
N LEU A 250 12.68 -20.23 -5.98
CA LEU A 250 13.98 -19.78 -5.50
C LEU A 250 13.87 -18.35 -4.97
N LEU A 251 14.09 -18.16 -3.66
CA LEU A 251 14.07 -16.87 -3.00
C LEU A 251 15.45 -16.23 -2.96
N LEU A 252 15.50 -14.90 -3.08
CA LEU A 252 16.73 -14.14 -2.98
C LEU A 252 17.24 -14.12 -1.52
N ARG A 253 18.49 -14.54 -1.29
CA ARG A 253 19.09 -14.68 0.05
C ARG A 253 20.27 -13.72 0.26
N SER A 254 20.41 -13.19 1.47
CA SER A 254 21.56 -12.39 1.89
C SER A 254 22.80 -13.24 2.19
N SER A 255 23.95 -12.81 1.66
CA SER A 255 25.27 -13.47 1.79
C SER A 255 25.78 -13.54 3.23
N LEU A 256 25.34 -12.64 4.11
CA LEU A 256 25.77 -12.64 5.51
C LEU A 256 25.16 -13.75 6.38
N SER A 257 24.17 -14.48 5.87
CA SER A 257 23.52 -15.54 6.63
C SER A 257 24.46 -16.74 6.88
N ASP A 258 25.56 -16.84 6.14
CA ASP A 258 26.62 -17.83 6.40
C ASP A 258 27.71 -17.19 7.27
N HIS A 259 27.69 -17.47 8.58
CA HIS A 259 28.72 -17.05 9.54
C HIS A 259 30.15 -17.54 9.22
N HIS A 260 30.35 -18.25 8.10
CA HIS A 260 31.58 -18.98 7.81
C HIS A 260 32.26 -18.61 6.47
N ARG A 261 31.72 -17.67 5.70
CA ARG A 261 32.24 -17.35 4.35
C ARG A 261 32.67 -15.89 4.25
N SER A 262 33.97 -15.65 4.47
CA SER A 262 34.65 -14.35 4.29
C SER A 262 34.95 -14.00 2.82
N ASP A 263 34.47 -14.80 1.86
CA ASP A 263 34.68 -14.54 0.45
C ASP A 263 33.47 -13.78 -0.09
N TYR A 264 33.61 -12.45 -0.21
CA TYR A 264 32.71 -11.54 -0.91
C TYR A 264 32.73 -11.79 -2.43
N ASN A 265 32.49 -13.04 -2.86
CA ASN A 265 32.44 -13.41 -4.26
C ASN A 265 31.00 -13.32 -4.77
N THR A 266 30.61 -12.09 -5.16
CA THR A 266 29.72 -11.63 -6.27
C THR A 266 28.58 -12.52 -6.82
N THR A 267 28.15 -13.55 -6.12
CA THR A 267 27.10 -14.46 -6.59
C THR A 267 25.81 -14.09 -5.87
N VAL A 268 24.81 -13.69 -6.64
CA VAL A 268 23.43 -13.58 -6.15
C VAL A 268 23.04 -14.92 -5.55
N LEU A 269 22.76 -14.96 -4.25
CA LEU A 269 22.44 -16.20 -3.57
C LEU A 269 20.94 -16.43 -3.61
N TYR A 270 20.57 -17.67 -3.90
CA TYR A 270 19.20 -18.13 -3.89
C TYR A 270 19.06 -19.30 -2.94
N THR A 271 17.89 -19.45 -2.35
CA THR A 271 17.51 -20.62 -1.54
C THR A 271 16.17 -21.16 -2.02
N GLU A 272 16.04 -22.48 -2.07
CA GLU A 272 14.84 -23.16 -2.56
C GLU A 272 13.79 -23.27 -1.45
N ILE A 273 12.53 -23.00 -1.78
CA ILE A 273 11.40 -23.26 -0.89
C ILE A 273 11.13 -24.76 -0.86
N VAL A 274 11.23 -25.37 0.32
CA VAL A 274 10.98 -26.80 0.50
C VAL A 274 9.58 -27.10 1.02
N ARG A 275 8.96 -26.13 1.70
CA ARG A 275 7.62 -26.27 2.29
C ARG A 275 7.03 -24.90 2.59
N ILE A 276 5.73 -24.74 2.35
CA ILE A 276 4.94 -23.58 2.76
C ILE A 276 3.76 -24.10 3.61
N ASP A 277 3.66 -23.61 4.85
CA ASP A 277 2.51 -23.87 5.72
C ASP A 277 1.80 -22.57 6.09
N ARG A 278 0.76 -22.66 6.94
CA ARG A 278 0.06 -21.52 7.51
C ARG A 278 0.08 -21.61 9.02
N ALA A 279 0.19 -20.45 9.69
CA ALA A 279 0.10 -20.37 11.13
C ALA A 279 -0.57 -19.07 11.56
N ASN A 280 -1.37 -19.14 12.62
CA ASN A 280 -1.88 -17.96 13.31
C ASN A 280 -0.88 -17.52 14.37
N ARG A 281 -0.56 -16.23 14.39
CA ARG A 281 0.30 -15.58 15.38
C ARG A 281 -0.31 -14.26 15.79
N ASP A 282 0.02 -13.83 17.00
CA ASP A 282 -0.26 -12.46 17.41
C ASP A 282 0.86 -11.53 16.93
N GLY A 283 0.49 -10.30 16.63
CA GLY A 283 1.44 -9.22 16.42
C GLY A 283 1.79 -8.97 14.95
N ALA A 284 1.39 -7.79 14.45
CA ALA A 284 1.64 -7.35 13.09
C ALA A 284 2.73 -6.26 13.04
N TYR A 285 3.81 -6.52 12.29
CA TYR A 285 4.96 -5.61 12.17
C TYR A 285 5.35 -5.40 10.71
N LEU A 286 5.27 -4.14 10.24
CA LEU A 286 5.72 -3.71 8.92
C LEU A 286 6.71 -2.54 9.04
N PRO A 287 7.99 -2.79 9.37
CA PRO A 287 9.00 -1.74 9.47
C PRO A 287 9.30 -1.12 8.11
N LEU A 288 9.39 0.21 8.07
CA LEU A 288 9.67 0.97 6.85
C LEU A 288 11.11 1.45 6.81
N THR A 289 11.82 1.12 5.73
CA THR A 289 13.23 1.49 5.48
C THR A 289 13.35 2.44 4.30
N SER A 290 14.40 3.26 4.27
CA SER A 290 14.58 4.22 3.18
C SER A 290 14.78 3.60 1.80
N ALA A 291 15.24 2.34 1.72
CA ALA A 291 15.36 1.59 0.48
C ALA A 291 14.02 1.00 0.03
N GLY A 292 13.04 0.87 0.94
CA GLY A 292 11.83 0.10 0.69
C GLY A 292 12.06 -1.42 0.67
N THR A 293 13.23 -1.88 1.10
CA THR A 293 13.59 -3.30 1.18
C THR A 293 14.09 -3.65 2.58
N ILE A 294 14.02 -4.92 2.94
CA ILE A 294 14.42 -5.41 4.26
C ILE A 294 14.87 -6.87 4.17
N VAL A 295 15.89 -7.22 4.94
CA VAL A 295 16.36 -8.62 5.07
C VAL A 295 15.78 -9.24 6.33
N VAL A 296 14.90 -10.22 6.15
CA VAL A 296 14.21 -10.92 7.25
C VAL A 296 14.58 -12.39 7.24
N ASN A 297 15.07 -12.91 8.37
CA ASN A 297 15.61 -14.28 8.48
C ASN A 297 16.62 -14.62 7.36
N GLY A 298 17.39 -13.61 6.90
CA GLY A 298 18.37 -13.77 5.83
C GLY A 298 17.80 -13.76 4.41
N ILE A 299 16.50 -13.59 4.23
CA ILE A 299 15.82 -13.51 2.93
C ILE A 299 15.52 -12.05 2.57
N TYR A 300 15.72 -11.67 1.31
CA TYR A 300 15.36 -10.33 0.84
C TYR A 300 13.86 -10.23 0.61
N THR A 301 13.27 -9.22 1.21
CA THR A 301 11.84 -8.93 1.15
C THR A 301 11.61 -7.44 0.92
N SER A 302 10.43 -7.10 0.42
CA SER A 302 10.00 -5.71 0.40
C SER A 302 9.64 -5.24 1.80
N ALA A 303 9.79 -3.94 2.06
CA ALA A 303 9.19 -3.26 3.20
C ALA A 303 7.71 -2.87 2.96
N TYR A 304 7.11 -3.33 1.86
CA TYR A 304 5.76 -3.02 1.41
C TYR A 304 4.95 -4.29 1.11
N VAL A 305 3.66 -4.08 0.90
CA VAL A 305 2.62 -5.10 0.76
C VAL A 305 1.85 -4.82 -0.52
N SER A 306 1.38 -5.84 -1.21
CA SER A 306 0.54 -5.65 -2.40
C SER A 306 -0.81 -4.98 -2.07
N ILE A 307 -1.26 -4.08 -2.93
CA ILE A 307 -2.64 -3.55 -2.91
C ILE A 307 -3.59 -4.34 -3.83
N SER A 308 -3.11 -5.38 -4.49
CA SER A 308 -3.90 -6.10 -5.50
C SER A 308 -5.20 -6.73 -4.98
N GLU A 309 -5.33 -6.97 -3.67
CA GLU A 309 -6.61 -7.41 -3.08
C GLU A 309 -7.68 -6.32 -3.15
N VAL A 310 -7.27 -5.05 -2.96
CA VAL A 310 -8.18 -3.90 -2.91
C VAL A 310 -8.31 -3.23 -4.27
N ALA A 311 -7.24 -3.21 -5.06
CA ALA A 311 -7.15 -2.49 -6.32
C ALA A 311 -6.44 -3.31 -7.42
N PRO A 312 -6.95 -4.49 -7.80
CA PRO A 312 -6.30 -5.38 -8.77
C PRO A 312 -6.10 -4.72 -10.14
N ASP A 313 -7.10 -3.98 -10.62
CA ASP A 313 -7.05 -3.34 -11.94
C ASP A 313 -6.02 -2.20 -11.97
N ILE A 314 -5.76 -1.56 -10.81
CA ILE A 314 -4.69 -0.57 -10.69
C ILE A 314 -3.33 -1.25 -10.82
N VAL A 315 -3.12 -2.35 -10.09
CA VAL A 315 -1.88 -3.13 -10.12
C VAL A 315 -1.59 -3.66 -11.52
N GLU A 316 -2.58 -4.22 -12.21
CA GLU A 316 -2.44 -4.74 -13.57
C GLU A 316 -1.99 -3.66 -14.59
N ARG A 317 -2.28 -2.38 -14.31
CA ARG A 317 -1.92 -1.26 -15.19
C ARG A 317 -0.60 -0.58 -14.84
N LEU A 318 0.00 -0.84 -13.68
CA LEU A 318 1.31 -0.26 -13.34
C LEU A 318 2.39 -0.53 -14.40
N PRO A 319 2.47 -1.73 -15.02
CA PRO A 319 3.43 -1.98 -16.10
C PRO A 319 3.29 -1.06 -17.32
N TRP A 320 2.10 -0.47 -17.58
CA TRP A 320 1.92 0.50 -18.67
C TRP A 320 2.70 1.79 -18.44
N PHE A 321 3.06 2.06 -17.19
CA PHE A 321 3.86 3.20 -16.75
C PHE A 321 5.30 2.80 -16.40
N SER A 322 5.71 1.56 -16.73
CA SER A 322 7.01 0.99 -16.33
C SER A 322 7.25 1.08 -14.82
N ALA A 323 6.19 0.87 -14.04
CA ALA A 323 6.24 0.91 -12.58
C ALA A 323 5.77 -0.44 -12.01
N SER A 324 6.29 -0.79 -10.85
CA SER A 324 5.82 -1.91 -10.04
C SER A 324 5.02 -1.45 -8.82
N GLU A 325 4.41 -2.39 -8.10
CA GLU A 325 3.82 -2.07 -6.79
C GLU A 325 4.88 -1.53 -5.83
N GLN A 326 6.08 -2.13 -5.83
CA GLN A 326 7.22 -1.68 -5.06
C GLN A 326 7.51 -0.19 -5.31
N ASP A 327 7.59 0.22 -6.58
CA ASP A 327 7.80 1.61 -6.97
C ASP A 327 6.68 2.53 -6.49
N LEU A 328 5.42 2.13 -6.73
CA LEU A 328 4.25 2.91 -6.36
C LEU A 328 4.25 3.23 -4.86
N PHE A 329 4.46 2.22 -4.01
CA PHE A 329 4.55 2.40 -2.56
C PHE A 329 5.75 3.24 -2.16
N HIS A 330 6.90 2.98 -2.78
CA HIS A 330 8.11 3.74 -2.49
C HIS A 330 7.92 5.23 -2.78
N TRP A 331 7.25 5.56 -3.88
CA TRP A 331 6.93 6.93 -4.28
C TRP A 331 5.84 7.54 -3.39
N TRP A 332 4.78 6.79 -3.08
CA TRP A 332 3.68 7.23 -2.22
C TRP A 332 4.17 7.60 -0.81
N LEU A 333 5.13 6.84 -0.28
CA LEU A 333 5.73 7.09 1.03
C LEU A 333 6.82 8.16 1.02
N ALA A 334 7.22 8.71 -0.12
CA ALA A 334 8.26 9.74 -0.19
C ALA A 334 8.00 10.97 0.72
N PRO A 335 6.79 11.56 0.76
CA PRO A 335 6.53 12.70 1.64
C PRO A 335 6.66 12.34 3.13
N TYR A 336 6.11 11.18 3.51
CA TYR A 336 6.17 10.67 4.88
C TYR A 336 7.60 10.33 5.29
N ARG A 337 8.36 9.66 4.42
CA ARG A 337 9.77 9.32 4.61
C ARG A 337 10.63 10.56 4.75
N MET A 338 10.45 11.58 3.91
CA MET A 338 11.14 12.87 4.05
C MET A 338 10.83 13.56 5.38
N ALA A 339 9.55 13.57 5.79
CA ALA A 339 9.14 14.11 7.08
C ALA A 339 9.85 13.39 8.25
N CYS A 340 9.90 12.06 8.21
CA CYS A 340 10.48 11.25 9.26
C CYS A 340 12.01 11.26 9.32
N LEU A 341 12.69 11.33 8.17
CA LEU A 341 14.15 11.42 8.13
C LEU A 341 14.68 12.83 8.42
N SER A 342 13.85 13.88 8.30
CA SER A 342 14.28 15.26 8.52
C SER A 342 14.14 15.74 9.97
N ASN A 343 13.01 15.46 10.62
CA ASN A 343 12.72 15.95 11.96
C ASN A 343 11.75 15.02 12.70
N ASN A 344 12.18 14.50 13.85
CA ASN A 344 11.35 13.63 14.70
C ASN A 344 10.02 14.28 15.13
N GLN A 345 9.97 15.60 15.31
CA GLN A 345 8.71 16.30 15.62
C GLN A 345 7.75 16.30 14.44
N LEU A 346 8.27 16.51 13.22
CA LEU A 346 7.47 16.46 12.00
C LEU A 346 6.98 15.04 11.76
N CYS A 347 7.84 14.03 11.96
CA CYS A 347 7.45 12.61 11.91
C CYS A 347 6.26 12.33 12.82
N ARG A 348 6.36 12.66 14.12
CA ARG A 348 5.28 12.43 15.09
C ARG A 348 3.98 13.15 14.73
N ALA A 349 4.06 14.30 14.07
CA ALA A 349 2.87 15.05 13.65
C ALA A 349 2.14 14.39 12.46
N VAL A 350 2.86 13.62 11.63
CA VAL A 350 2.29 12.92 10.47
C VAL A 350 2.10 11.42 10.69
N THR A 351 2.73 10.85 11.73
CA THR A 351 2.54 9.47 12.16
C THR A 351 1.26 9.39 12.99
N ALA A 352 0.20 8.92 12.35
CA ALA A 352 -1.03 8.52 13.02
C ALA A 352 -1.35 7.09 12.58
N PHE A 353 -1.75 6.25 13.54
CA PHE A 353 -2.25 4.91 13.28
C PHE A 353 -3.77 4.91 13.41
N ASP A 354 -4.45 4.03 12.70
CA ASP A 354 -5.86 3.72 12.96
C ASP A 354 -5.99 2.70 14.09
N ASP A 355 -7.23 2.23 14.33
CA ASP A 355 -7.52 1.23 15.35
C ASP A 355 -6.94 -0.15 15.02
N GLU A 356 -6.64 -0.42 13.74
CA GLU A 356 -5.95 -1.63 13.27
C GLU A 356 -4.42 -1.52 13.41
N GLY A 357 -3.90 -0.37 13.84
CA GLY A 357 -2.45 -0.15 13.97
C GLY A 357 -1.76 0.13 12.64
N VAL A 358 -2.49 0.52 11.61
CA VAL A 358 -2.00 0.81 10.25
C VAL A 358 -1.78 2.30 10.11
N LEU A 359 -0.68 2.67 9.47
CA LEU A 359 -0.33 4.06 9.25
C LEU A 359 -1.43 4.73 8.40
N GLN A 360 -2.08 5.77 8.93
CA GLN A 360 -3.19 6.46 8.25
C GLN A 360 -2.81 6.98 6.86
N TRP A 361 -1.54 7.37 6.66
CA TRP A 361 -1.02 7.75 5.34
C TRP A 361 -1.13 6.63 4.30
N LEU A 362 -0.97 5.38 4.71
CA LEU A 362 -1.18 4.21 3.84
C LEU A 362 -2.66 3.98 3.57
N ASN A 363 -3.54 4.15 4.56
CA ASN A 363 -4.99 4.04 4.35
C ASN A 363 -5.50 5.06 3.33
N TRP A 364 -5.01 6.29 3.35
CA TRP A 364 -5.36 7.28 2.33
C TRP A 364 -4.96 6.82 0.92
N GLY A 365 -3.80 6.19 0.78
CA GLY A 365 -3.36 5.58 -0.47
C GLY A 365 -4.26 4.40 -0.88
N LYS A 366 -4.62 3.54 0.07
CA LYS A 366 -5.54 2.41 -0.09
C LYS A 366 -6.90 2.87 -0.60
N ASP A 367 -7.48 3.90 0.01
CA ASP A 367 -8.79 4.44 -0.37
C ASP A 367 -8.76 5.11 -1.73
N LEU A 368 -7.70 5.85 -2.04
CA LEU A 368 -7.49 6.42 -3.37
C LEU A 368 -7.37 5.33 -4.44
N ALA A 369 -6.64 4.25 -4.15
CA ALA A 369 -6.50 3.10 -5.05
C ALA A 369 -7.85 2.36 -5.23
N LYS A 370 -8.59 2.13 -4.13
CA LYS A 370 -9.94 1.54 -4.15
C LYS A 370 -10.90 2.37 -4.99
N PHE A 371 -10.88 3.70 -4.82
CA PHE A 371 -11.66 4.63 -5.63
C PHE A 371 -11.28 4.54 -7.11
N GLY A 372 -9.98 4.54 -7.43
CA GLY A 372 -9.45 4.39 -8.78
C GLY A 372 -9.89 3.07 -9.42
N ASN A 373 -9.82 1.97 -8.67
CA ASN A 373 -10.19 0.63 -9.14
C ASN A 373 -11.67 0.55 -9.56
N ARG A 374 -12.56 1.34 -8.95
CA ARG A 374 -13.99 1.41 -9.31
C ARG A 374 -14.29 2.22 -10.59
N GLN A 375 -13.30 2.94 -11.13
CA GLN A 375 -13.50 3.81 -12.31
C GLN A 375 -13.38 3.04 -13.63
N THR A 376 -13.82 3.66 -14.73
CA THR A 376 -13.61 3.09 -16.07
C THR A 376 -12.12 3.09 -16.45
N PRO A 377 -11.66 2.19 -17.35
CA PRO A 377 -10.26 2.10 -17.73
C PRO A 377 -9.63 3.42 -18.22
N TRP A 378 -10.41 4.25 -18.90
CA TRP A 378 -9.96 5.59 -19.33
C TRP A 378 -9.72 6.52 -18.13
N VAL A 379 -10.67 6.57 -17.19
CA VAL A 379 -10.56 7.40 -15.98
C VAL A 379 -9.43 6.91 -15.09
N GLN A 380 -9.21 5.59 -15.02
CA GLN A 380 -8.06 4.99 -14.34
C GLN A 380 -6.73 5.45 -14.96
N GLY A 381 -6.61 5.38 -16.30
CA GLY A 381 -5.40 5.84 -16.99
C GLY A 381 -5.09 7.32 -16.76
N VAL A 382 -6.11 8.19 -16.84
CA VAL A 382 -5.96 9.63 -16.54
C VAL A 382 -5.63 9.86 -15.07
N GLY A 383 -6.34 9.19 -14.16
CA GLY A 383 -6.14 9.29 -12.72
C GLY A 383 -4.72 8.88 -12.31
N LEU A 384 -4.24 7.72 -12.78
CA LEU A 384 -2.88 7.25 -12.56
C LEU A 384 -1.84 8.23 -13.11
N SER A 385 -2.06 8.79 -14.30
CA SER A 385 -1.14 9.79 -14.87
C SER A 385 -1.01 11.04 -13.99
N VAL A 386 -2.13 11.53 -13.45
CA VAL A 386 -2.14 12.66 -12.51
C VAL A 386 -1.45 12.30 -11.21
N THR A 387 -1.73 11.11 -10.66
CA THR A 387 -1.09 10.61 -9.44
C THR A 387 0.42 10.48 -9.63
N PHE A 388 0.90 9.88 -10.72
CA PHE A 388 2.33 9.77 -11.01
C PHE A 388 3.00 11.13 -11.19
N ALA A 389 2.35 12.09 -11.85
CA ALA A 389 2.87 13.45 -11.96
C ALA A 389 3.04 14.11 -10.58
N TRP A 390 2.09 13.89 -9.66
CA TRP A 390 2.19 14.36 -8.28
C TRP A 390 3.29 13.65 -7.49
N LEU A 391 3.39 12.32 -7.61
CA LEU A 391 4.44 11.52 -6.96
C LEU A 391 5.84 11.90 -7.45
N LEU A 392 6.00 12.18 -8.75
CA LEU A 392 7.27 12.60 -9.33
C LEU A 392 7.81 13.88 -8.67
N ILE A 393 6.94 14.82 -8.29
CA ILE A 393 7.35 16.03 -7.57
C ILE A 393 8.03 15.64 -6.26
N TRP A 394 7.44 14.70 -5.51
CA TRP A 394 7.99 14.26 -4.23
C TRP A 394 9.27 13.46 -4.38
N ILE A 395 9.36 12.59 -5.38
CA ILE A 395 10.60 11.86 -5.68
C ILE A 395 11.72 12.86 -5.99
N VAL A 396 11.47 13.86 -6.83
CA VAL A 396 12.48 14.88 -7.17
C VAL A 396 12.89 15.67 -5.92
N LEU A 397 11.93 16.08 -5.09
CA LEU A 397 12.21 16.78 -3.84
C LEU A 397 13.01 15.91 -2.87
N GLU A 398 12.68 14.63 -2.76
CA GLU A 398 13.41 13.67 -1.94
C GLU A 398 14.84 13.50 -2.43
N GLN A 399 15.05 13.32 -3.74
CA GLN A 399 16.39 13.21 -4.32
C GLN A 399 17.21 14.47 -4.06
N ILE A 400 16.61 15.67 -4.20
CA ILE A 400 17.27 16.95 -3.87
C ILE A 400 17.61 17.04 -2.38
N PHE A 401 16.71 16.58 -1.51
CA PHE A 401 16.86 16.66 -0.06
C PHE A 401 17.89 15.66 0.48
N LEU A 402 17.87 14.42 -0.01
CA LEU A 402 18.73 13.32 0.44
C LEU A 402 20.12 13.35 -0.20
N TYR A 403 20.32 14.06 -1.33
CA TYR A 403 21.67 14.30 -1.85
C TYR A 403 22.48 15.18 -0.88
N ARG A 404 23.22 14.54 0.02
CA ARG A 404 24.10 15.19 1.01
C ARG A 404 25.06 16.22 0.41
N TRP A 405 25.46 16.08 -0.85
CA TRP A 405 26.30 17.05 -1.55
C TRP A 405 25.60 18.39 -1.79
N LEU A 406 24.30 18.40 -2.06
CA LEU A 406 23.53 19.64 -2.16
C LEU A 406 23.40 20.29 -0.79
N GLN A 407 23.23 19.52 0.29
CA GLN A 407 23.28 20.06 1.66
C GLN A 407 24.66 20.63 2.01
N ALA A 408 25.75 20.03 1.51
CA ALA A 408 27.10 20.55 1.71
C ALA A 408 27.38 21.82 0.89
N ILE A 409 26.87 21.89 -0.35
CA ILE A 409 27.14 23.00 -1.30
C ILE A 409 26.20 24.20 -1.09
N MET A 410 24.95 23.97 -0.65
CA MET A 410 23.95 25.03 -0.48
C MET A 410 24.38 26.14 0.49
N PRO A 411 24.98 25.86 1.67
CA PRO A 411 25.52 26.89 2.55
C PRO A 411 26.58 27.75 1.86
N TRP A 412 27.43 27.14 1.04
CA TRP A 412 28.45 27.86 0.27
C TRP A 412 27.85 28.73 -0.84
N LEU A 413 26.80 28.27 -1.52
CA LEU A 413 26.10 29.07 -2.52
C LEU A 413 25.34 30.25 -1.89
N VAL A 414 24.74 30.05 -0.72
CA VAL A 414 24.09 31.11 0.07
C VAL A 414 25.12 32.12 0.57
N LEU A 415 26.26 31.67 1.09
CA LEU A 415 27.36 32.55 1.49
C LEU A 415 27.95 33.32 0.30
N ALA A 416 28.20 32.65 -0.83
CA ALA A 416 28.75 33.28 -2.02
C ALA A 416 27.81 34.36 -2.59
N SER A 417 26.51 34.10 -2.57
CA SER A 417 25.50 35.06 -3.02
C SER A 417 25.29 36.22 -2.06
N TYR A 418 25.32 35.96 -0.74
CA TYR A 418 25.37 37.01 0.26
C TYR A 418 26.61 37.91 0.09
N TYR A 419 27.78 37.31 -0.15
CA TYR A 419 29.02 38.07 -0.37
C TYR A 419 29.00 38.88 -1.67
N ALA A 420 28.45 38.31 -2.74
CA ALA A 420 28.24 39.01 -4.00
C ALA A 420 27.27 40.19 -3.82
N TRP A 421 26.17 39.98 -3.09
CA TRP A 421 25.20 41.03 -2.76
C TRP A 421 25.84 42.16 -1.94
N GLN A 422 26.62 41.84 -0.90
CA GLN A 422 27.35 42.85 -0.12
C GLN A 422 28.30 43.68 -1.00
N ARG A 423 29.03 43.06 -1.94
CA ARG A 423 29.91 43.79 -2.84
C ARG A 423 29.17 44.70 -3.81
N CYS A 424 27.98 44.29 -4.27
CA CYS A 424 27.15 45.10 -5.15
C CYS A 424 26.46 46.26 -4.41
N CYS A 425 26.02 46.06 -3.17
CA CYS A 425 25.28 47.08 -2.42
C CYS A 425 26.16 48.03 -1.59
N CYS A 426 27.35 47.64 -1.17
CA CYS A 426 28.25 48.50 -0.38
C CYS A 426 29.24 49.33 -1.23
N GLN A 427 29.23 49.19 -2.55
CA GLN A 427 29.89 50.17 -3.42
C GLN A 427 29.02 51.43 -3.53
N SER A 428 29.01 52.24 -2.46
CA SER A 428 28.55 53.62 -2.54
C SER A 428 29.29 54.29 -3.70
N PRO A 429 28.58 54.95 -4.64
CA PRO A 429 29.23 55.66 -5.73
C PRO A 429 30.15 56.70 -5.11
N LYS A 430 31.46 56.54 -5.30
CA LYS A 430 32.43 57.59 -5.00
C LYS A 430 31.96 58.82 -5.74
N GLN A 431 31.48 59.83 -5.01
CA GLN A 431 31.12 61.11 -5.58
C GLN A 431 32.35 61.65 -6.32
N THR A 432 32.34 61.53 -7.63
CA THR A 432 33.35 62.11 -8.49
C THR A 432 33.03 63.60 -8.56
N GLY A 433 33.69 64.37 -7.70
CA GLY A 433 33.65 65.83 -7.71
C GLY A 433 34.12 66.35 -9.06
N LYS A 434 33.19 66.59 -9.98
CA LYS A 434 33.43 67.34 -11.21
C LYS A 434 33.55 68.82 -10.84
N SER A 435 34.78 69.30 -10.82
CA SER A 435 35.13 70.71 -10.81
C SER A 435 34.51 71.42 -12.03
N LEU A 436 33.59 72.34 -11.76
CA LEU A 436 32.92 73.20 -12.74
C LEU A 436 33.93 74.20 -13.34
N ARG A 437 34.41 73.94 -14.55
CA ARG A 437 35.08 74.95 -15.38
C ARG A 437 34.03 75.73 -16.17
N GLN A 438 33.87 77.00 -15.82
CA GLN A 438 33.02 77.97 -16.53
C GLN A 438 33.56 78.21 -17.95
N GLN A 439 32.70 78.14 -18.96
CA GLN A 439 32.96 78.64 -20.32
C GLN A 439 32.27 80.00 -20.53
N PRO A 440 32.90 80.96 -21.24
CA PRO A 440 32.39 82.31 -21.42
C PRO A 440 31.33 82.42 -22.55
N PRO A 441 30.49 83.47 -22.52
CA PRO A 441 29.34 83.64 -23.42
C PRO A 441 29.74 84.09 -24.83
N LYS A 442 29.14 83.48 -25.86
CA LYS A 442 29.20 83.96 -27.25
C LYS A 442 28.05 84.93 -27.54
N LEU A 443 28.39 86.14 -27.98
CA LEU A 443 27.50 87.12 -28.59
C LEU A 443 26.90 86.59 -29.90
N LYS A 444 25.61 86.88 -30.14
CA LYS A 444 24.93 86.74 -31.43
C LYS A 444 24.89 88.11 -32.11
N SER A 445 25.30 88.18 -33.38
CA SER A 445 24.98 89.29 -34.30
C SER A 445 23.73 88.93 -35.11
N GLN A 446 22.83 89.91 -35.24
CA GLN A 446 21.82 90.01 -36.31
C GLN A 446 22.41 90.78 -37.48
#